data_AF-A0A5A7XYH7-F1
#
_entry.id   AF-A0A5A7XYH7-F1
#
_cell.length_a   1.000
_cell.length_b   1.000
_cell.length_c   1.000
_cell.angle_alpha   90.00
_cell.angle_beta   90.00
_cell.angle_gamma   90.00
#
_symmetry.space_group_name_H-M   'P 1'
#
loop_
_entity.id
_entity.type
_entity.pdbx_description
1 polymer ?
#
loop_
_entity_poly.entity_id
_entity_poly.type
_entity_poly.pdbx_seq_one_letter_code
_entity_poly.pdbx_strand_id
1 'polypeptide(L)' 'MSTSKKAKNSVDKLAGRVKENLGEITGNDRLRNQGKVDQVKARVKQSGERLKDAVRGR' A
#
# COMPACT_ATOMS: atom_id res chain seq x y z
N MET A 1 -23.47 -20.03 -10.66
CA MET A 1 -22.47 -19.52 -9.68
C MET A 1 -21.75 -18.26 -10.19
N SER A 2 -22.45 -17.12 -10.40
CA SER A 2 -21.80 -15.89 -10.94
C SER A 2 -22.28 -14.57 -10.31
N THR A 3 -23.45 -14.54 -9.67
CA THR A 3 -23.96 -13.35 -8.97
C THR A 3 -23.25 -13.12 -7.64
N SER A 4 -22.97 -14.19 -6.87
CA SER A 4 -22.21 -14.07 -5.62
C SER A 4 -20.79 -13.51 -5.81
N LYS A 5 -20.13 -13.77 -6.96
CA LYS A 5 -18.77 -13.27 -7.21
C LYS A 5 -18.75 -11.77 -7.52
N LYS A 6 -19.74 -11.26 -8.27
CA LYS A 6 -19.89 -9.81 -8.53
C LYS A 6 -20.29 -9.05 -7.27
N ALA A 7 -21.21 -9.61 -6.46
CA ALA A 7 -21.61 -9.02 -5.20
C ALA A 7 -20.44 -8.95 -4.20
N LYS A 8 -19.67 -10.04 -4.04
CA LYS A 8 -18.48 -10.06 -3.17
C LYS A 8 -17.45 -9.01 -3.59
N ASN A 9 -17.18 -8.89 -4.88
CA ASN A 9 -16.20 -7.93 -5.38
C ASN A 9 -16.64 -6.46 -5.19
N SER A 10 -17.94 -6.18 -5.29
CA SER A 10 -18.48 -4.85 -4.99
C SER A 10 -18.49 -4.56 -3.49
N VAL A 11 -18.84 -5.54 -2.65
CA VAL A 11 -18.81 -5.41 -1.19
C VAL A 11 -17.40 -5.21 -0.68
N ASP A 12 -16.42 -5.97 -1.18
CA ASP A 12 -15.01 -5.83 -0.81
C ASP A 12 -14.44 -4.48 -1.25
N LYS A 13 -14.81 -3.98 -2.43
CA LYS A 13 -14.45 -2.62 -2.87
C LYS A 13 -15.08 -1.53 -2.00
N LEU A 14 -16.33 -1.71 -1.59
CA LEU A 14 -17.05 -0.74 -0.77
C LEU A 14 -16.48 -0.72 0.66
N ALA A 15 -16.25 -1.90 1.24
CA ALA A 15 -15.60 -2.07 2.53
C ALA A 15 -14.15 -1.52 2.51
N GLY A 16 -13.42 -1.70 1.41
CA GLY A 16 -12.09 -1.13 1.20
C GLY A 16 -12.10 0.41 1.25
N ARG A 17 -13.00 1.06 0.48
CA ARG A 17 -13.14 2.52 0.50
C ARG A 17 -13.60 3.05 1.85
N VAL A 18 -14.48 2.33 2.53
CA VAL A 18 -14.91 2.70 3.89
C VAL A 18 -13.74 2.63 4.86
N LYS A 19 -12.88 1.60 4.78
CA LYS A 19 -11.67 1.51 5.60
C LYS A 19 -10.62 2.59 5.26
N GLU A 20 -10.45 2.93 3.98
CA GLU A 20 -9.57 4.03 3.57
C GLU A 20 -10.08 5.38 4.10
N ASN A 21 -11.35 5.70 3.86
CA ASN A 21 -11.96 6.94 4.37
C ASN A 21 -11.95 6.98 5.90
N LEU A 22 -12.27 5.89 6.58
CA LEU A 22 -12.19 5.83 8.04
C LEU A 22 -10.75 5.95 8.51
N GLY A 23 -9.77 5.36 7.83
CA GLY A 23 -8.35 5.50 8.16
C GLY A 23 -7.84 6.94 7.97
N GLU A 24 -8.34 7.64 6.97
CA GLU A 24 -8.03 9.05 6.71
C GLU A 24 -8.73 9.99 7.71
N ILE A 25 -10.01 9.75 8.01
CA ILE A 25 -10.82 10.55 8.94
C ILE A 25 -10.42 10.31 10.41
N THR A 26 -10.11 9.06 10.80
CA THR A 26 -9.67 8.75 12.17
C THR A 26 -8.29 9.29 12.50
N GLY A 27 -7.62 9.94 11.53
CA GLY A 27 -6.40 10.70 11.80
C GLY A 27 -5.35 9.86 12.52
N ASN A 28 -5.24 8.58 12.15
CA ASN A 28 -4.31 7.69 12.82
C ASN A 28 -2.92 8.00 12.28
N ASP A 29 -2.30 9.04 12.83
CA ASP A 29 -0.95 9.50 12.49
C ASP A 29 0.06 8.36 12.58
N ARG A 30 -0.22 7.30 13.36
CA ARG A 30 0.55 6.05 13.34
C ARG A 30 0.51 5.34 11.99
N LEU A 31 -0.65 5.18 11.36
CA LEU A 31 -0.78 4.54 10.03
C LEU A 31 -0.21 5.43 8.94
N ARG A 32 -0.42 6.75 9.02
CA ARG A 32 0.12 7.71 8.05
C ARG A 32 1.66 7.81 8.16
N ASN A 33 2.20 7.78 9.38
CA ASN A 33 3.64 7.76 9.62
C ASN A 33 4.27 6.41 9.27
N GLN A 34 3.63 5.28 9.58
CA GLN A 34 4.10 3.96 9.11
C GLN A 34 4.15 3.89 7.60
N GLY A 35 3.09 4.33 6.90
CA GLY A 35 3.07 4.37 5.44
C GLY A 35 4.17 5.26 4.84
N LYS A 36 4.42 6.45 5.44
CA LYS A 36 5.54 7.32 5.02
C LYS A 36 6.90 6.67 5.29
N VAL A 37 7.10 6.05 6.45
CA VAL A 37 8.35 5.37 6.81
C VAL A 37 8.60 4.18 5.88
N ASP A 38 7.57 3.39 5.56
CA ASP A 38 7.67 2.27 4.63
C ASP A 38 7.96 2.74 3.20
N GLN A 39 7.35 3.85 2.75
CA GLN A 39 7.67 4.44 1.45
C GLN A 39 9.11 4.95 1.38
N VAL A 40 9.61 5.59 2.44
CA VAL A 40 11.01 6.04 2.51
C VAL A 40 11.95 4.84 2.51
N LYS A 41 11.66 3.82 3.32
CA LYS A 41 12.45 2.60 3.40
C LYS A 41 12.47 1.86 2.07
N ALA A 42 11.34 1.78 1.37
CA ALA A 42 11.25 1.19 0.04
C ALA A 42 12.04 1.99 -1.00
N ARG A 43 11.94 3.32 -1.01
CA ARG A 43 12.74 4.18 -1.91
C ARG A 43 14.24 4.05 -1.65
N VAL A 44 14.66 4.00 -0.39
CA VAL A 44 16.06 3.79 -0.01
C VAL A 44 16.54 2.39 -0.43
N LYS A 45 15.74 1.35 -0.19
CA LYS A 45 16.06 -0.01 -0.65
C LYS A 45 16.18 -0.08 -2.16
N GLN A 46 15.20 0.43 -2.89
CA GLN A 46 15.19 0.38 -4.35
C GLN A 46 16.33 1.21 -4.95
N SER A 47 16.67 2.36 -4.36
CA SER A 47 17.81 3.17 -4.79
C SER A 47 19.13 2.49 -4.45
N GLY A 48 19.23 1.85 -3.28
CA GLY A 48 20.40 1.09 -2.85
C GLY A 48 20.60 -0.21 -3.65
N GLU A 49 19.53 -0.89 -4.03
CA GLU A 49 19.54 -2.06 -4.92
C GLU A 49 19.92 -1.65 -6.34
N ARG A 50 19.37 -0.55 -6.87
CA ARG A 50 19.79 -0.01 -8.17
C ARG A 50 21.25 0.44 -8.17
N LEU A 51 21.73 1.08 -7.10
CA LEU A 51 23.14 1.41 -6.94
C LEU A 51 24.00 0.15 -6.83
N LYS A 52 23.57 -0.84 -6.04
CA LYS A 52 24.29 -2.11 -5.91
C LYS A 52 24.34 -2.87 -7.23
N ASP A 53 23.26 -2.91 -8.01
CA ASP A 53 23.21 -3.58 -9.31
C ASP A 53 24.05 -2.82 -10.35
N ALA A 54 24.02 -1.49 -10.35
CA ALA A 54 24.85 -0.67 -11.22
C ALA A 54 26.35 -0.78 -10.87
N VAL A 55 26.68 -0.91 -9.58
CA VAL A 55 28.06 -1.14 -9.11
C VAL A 55 28.47 -2.60 -9.29
N ARG A 56 27.51 -3.55 -9.21
CA ARG A 56 27.80 -4.97 -9.45
C ARG A 56 28.07 -5.28 -10.91
N GLY A 57 27.48 -4.54 -11.85
CA GLY A 57 27.94 -4.53 -13.25
C GLY A 57 28.23 -5.91 -13.85
N ARG A 58 27.48 -6.95 -13.45
CA ARG A 58 27.29 -8.27 -14.07
C ARG A 58 26.52 -9.18 -13.12
#